data_AF-A0A7S3FI26-F1
#
_entry.id   AF-A0A7S3FI26-F1
#
_cell.length_a   1.000
_cell.length_b   1.000
_cell.length_c   1.000
_cell.angle_alpha   90.00
_cell.angle_beta   90.00
_cell.angle_gamma   90.00
#
_symmetry.space_group_name_H-M   'P 1'
#
loop_
_entity.id
_entity.type
_entity.pdbx_description
1 polymer ?
#
loop_
_entity_poly.entity_id
_entity_poly.type
_entity_poly.pdbx_seq_one_letter_code
_entity_poly.pdbx_strand_id
1 'polypeptide(L)'
;FYMGDVAVRLVFFDMLAERHRPCDALGMCNCDSPRAAHDPGAPQCGGTWGKRNVRVKDIKGGEYSPETDASALRYRPYKFAVTMENALVPGYVTEKPIAALLADTIPIYFGAGLSRRGGGPWLNAERMVVCDVSEDTLYALRSLERPFEPRSGGGGGYGLDFLTNGTARARAARALLEPELAPCVDEVIRLDTDSAAFERVLRRPKLPTGRGWTDLSRLGRQLREAARGLGSYLPLDAGDVDVYAQMDAAQASVDVS
;
A
#
# COMPACT_ATOMS: atom_id res chain seq x y z
N PHE A 1 -15.55 -9.59 3.61
CA PHE A 1 -14.89 -8.27 3.56
C PHE A 1 -15.71 -7.33 4.43
N TYR A 2 -15.10 -6.77 5.47
CA TYR A 2 -15.73 -5.76 6.33
C TYR A 2 -15.56 -4.41 5.64
N MET A 3 -16.66 -3.73 5.28
CA MET A 3 -16.58 -2.43 4.60
C MET A 3 -16.16 -1.31 5.57
N GLY A 4 -16.35 -1.50 6.87
CA GLY A 4 -16.02 -0.56 7.93
C GLY A 4 -14.52 -0.27 7.98
N ASP A 5 -13.69 -1.25 7.66
CA ASP A 5 -12.23 -1.08 7.61
C ASP A 5 -11.80 -0.15 6.46
N VAL A 6 -12.58 -0.06 5.37
CA VAL A 6 -12.30 0.88 4.27
C VAL A 6 -12.36 2.33 4.76
N ALA A 7 -13.11 2.60 5.84
CA ALA A 7 -13.17 3.92 6.45
C ALA A 7 -11.82 4.39 7.01
N VAL A 8 -10.93 3.47 7.40
CA VAL A 8 -9.58 3.81 7.88
C VAL A 8 -8.85 4.64 6.82
N ARG A 9 -8.84 4.17 5.57
CA ARG A 9 -8.17 4.86 4.46
C ARG A 9 -8.78 6.21 4.16
N LEU A 10 -10.11 6.29 4.16
CA LEU A 10 -10.82 7.52 3.79
C LEU A 10 -10.69 8.60 4.86
N VAL A 11 -10.84 8.23 6.15
CA VAL A 11 -10.60 9.16 7.26
C VAL A 11 -9.14 9.60 7.29
N PHE A 12 -8.19 8.70 7.04
CA PHE A 12 -6.77 9.08 6.92
C PHE A 12 -6.54 10.13 5.83
N PHE A 13 -7.10 9.92 4.63
CA PHE A 13 -7.00 10.89 3.52
C PHE A 13 -7.54 12.26 3.91
N ASP A 14 -8.73 12.31 4.53
CA ASP A 14 -9.34 13.55 4.98
C ASP A 14 -8.48 14.25 6.04
N MET A 15 -8.00 13.52 7.04
CA MET A 15 -7.12 14.06 8.09
C MET A 15 -5.82 14.63 7.52
N LEU A 16 -5.17 13.91 6.59
CA LEU A 16 -3.92 14.37 5.98
C LEU A 16 -4.14 15.62 5.11
N ALA A 17 -5.23 15.65 4.34
CA ALA A 17 -5.62 16.80 3.53
C ALA A 17 -6.00 18.03 4.38
N GLU A 18 -6.62 17.84 5.54
CA GLU A 18 -6.96 18.93 6.47
C GLU A 18 -5.74 19.50 7.20
N ARG A 19 -4.83 18.64 7.64
CA ARG A 19 -3.74 19.03 8.56
C ARG A 19 -2.44 19.40 7.84
N HIS A 20 -2.28 19.03 6.57
CA HIS A 20 -1.00 19.19 5.87
C HIS A 20 -1.15 19.68 4.43
N ARG A 21 -1.44 18.76 3.50
CA ARG A 21 -1.50 19.03 2.07
C ARG A 21 -2.53 18.11 1.41
N PRO A 22 -3.23 18.58 0.36
CA PRO A 22 -4.10 17.72 -0.43
C PRO A 22 -3.34 16.51 -1.01
N CYS A 23 -4.02 15.36 -1.08
CA CYS A 23 -3.46 14.13 -1.63
C CYS A 23 -4.02 13.87 -3.02
N ASP A 24 -3.15 13.58 -4.00
CA ASP A 24 -3.58 13.17 -5.33
C ASP A 24 -4.25 11.79 -5.31
N ALA A 25 -5.53 11.75 -5.64
CA ALA A 25 -6.31 10.53 -5.80
C ALA A 25 -6.18 10.01 -7.24
N LEU A 26 -5.27 9.06 -7.45
CA LEU A 26 -5.00 8.46 -8.76
C LEU A 26 -6.01 7.39 -9.18
N GLY A 27 -6.92 7.01 -8.27
CA GLY A 27 -8.01 6.05 -8.51
C GLY A 27 -9.38 6.65 -8.20
N MET A 28 -10.42 5.83 -8.30
CA MET A 28 -11.81 6.27 -8.03
C MET A 28 -12.09 6.53 -6.54
N CYS A 29 -11.23 6.06 -5.64
CA CYS A 29 -11.39 6.36 -4.23
C CYS A 29 -11.09 7.85 -4.02
N ASN A 30 -12.07 8.59 -3.49
CA ASN A 30 -12.02 10.02 -3.22
C ASN A 30 -12.28 10.96 -4.42
N CYS A 31 -12.69 10.42 -5.59
CA CYS A 31 -12.93 11.26 -6.76
C CYS A 31 -14.17 12.17 -6.67
N ASP A 32 -15.12 11.79 -5.82
CA ASP A 32 -16.42 12.47 -5.67
C ASP A 32 -16.51 13.28 -4.37
N SER A 33 -15.39 13.54 -3.69
CA SER A 33 -15.44 14.37 -2.48
C SER A 33 -15.90 15.78 -2.84
N PRO A 34 -16.82 16.41 -2.08
CA PRO A 34 -17.27 17.79 -2.34
C PRO A 34 -16.12 18.80 -2.42
N ARG A 35 -14.98 18.48 -1.79
CA ARG A 35 -13.76 19.28 -1.78
C ARG A 35 -13.09 19.31 -3.16
N ALA A 36 -13.11 18.20 -3.90
CA ALA A 36 -12.55 18.11 -5.25
C ALA A 36 -13.33 18.92 -6.30
N ALA A 37 -14.63 19.12 -6.08
CA ALA A 37 -15.51 19.81 -7.03
C ALA A 37 -15.43 21.35 -6.94
N HIS A 38 -14.92 21.91 -5.83
CA HIS A 38 -15.06 23.34 -5.52
C HIS A 38 -13.76 24.11 -5.28
N ASP A 39 -12.61 23.43 -5.21
CA ASP A 39 -11.32 24.10 -5.00
C ASP A 39 -10.44 23.94 -6.25
N PRO A 40 -10.06 25.03 -6.95
CA PRO A 40 -9.16 24.96 -8.11
C PRO A 40 -7.74 24.49 -7.76
N GLY A 41 -7.39 24.41 -6.46
CA GLY A 41 -6.21 23.73 -5.94
C GLY A 41 -6.46 22.35 -5.33
N ALA A 42 -7.69 21.84 -5.36
CA ALA A 42 -7.96 20.48 -4.93
C ALA A 42 -7.24 19.48 -5.85
N PRO A 43 -6.90 18.29 -5.32
CA PRO A 43 -6.28 17.25 -6.13
C PRO A 43 -7.21 16.99 -7.29
N GLN A 44 -6.72 17.19 -8.53
CA GLN A 44 -7.49 16.84 -9.71
C GLN A 44 -7.80 15.38 -9.57
N CYS A 45 -9.05 15.09 -9.19
CA CYS A 45 -9.59 13.76 -9.28
C CYS A 45 -9.31 13.38 -10.71
N GLY A 46 -8.50 12.33 -10.85
CA GLY A 46 -8.07 11.84 -12.12
C GLY A 46 -9.27 11.42 -12.91
N GLY A 47 -9.99 12.38 -13.50
CA GLY A 47 -11.30 12.18 -14.08
C GLY A 47 -11.10 11.22 -15.20
N THR A 48 -11.32 9.93 -14.94
CA THR A 48 -10.73 8.86 -15.75
C THR A 48 -9.34 9.28 -16.26
N TRP A 49 -8.29 9.37 -15.42
CA TRP A 49 -6.92 9.27 -15.96
C TRP A 49 -6.91 7.94 -16.68
N GLY A 50 -7.13 8.01 -17.99
CA GLY A 50 -8.07 7.11 -18.61
C GLY A 50 -7.74 5.65 -18.41
N LYS A 51 -8.69 4.85 -18.87
CA LYS A 51 -8.36 3.69 -19.70
C LYS A 51 -7.44 4.05 -20.91
N ARG A 52 -6.61 5.11 -20.87
CA ARG A 52 -5.26 5.07 -21.43
C ARG A 52 -4.42 4.09 -20.59
N ASN A 53 -4.87 2.84 -20.54
CA ASN A 53 -4.15 1.74 -21.14
C ASN A 53 -2.73 2.16 -21.54
N VAL A 54 -1.83 2.27 -20.56
CA VAL A 54 -0.42 2.01 -20.82
C VAL A 54 -0.41 0.54 -21.17
N ARG A 55 -0.74 0.27 -22.44
CA ARG A 55 -0.69 -1.05 -23.04
C ARG A 55 0.78 -1.30 -23.28
N VAL A 56 1.42 -1.88 -22.27
CA VAL A 56 2.74 -2.45 -22.44
C VAL A 56 2.50 -3.71 -23.27
N LYS A 57 3.10 -3.76 -24.46
CA LYS A 57 3.16 -5.01 -25.22
C LYS A 57 4.16 -5.91 -24.51
N ASP A 58 3.75 -7.12 -24.17
CA ASP A 58 4.69 -8.12 -23.69
C ASP A 58 5.66 -8.54 -24.82
N ILE A 59 6.64 -9.39 -24.49
CA ILE A 59 7.66 -9.88 -25.44
C ILE A 59 7.03 -10.64 -26.63
N LYS A 60 5.80 -11.14 -26.49
CA LYS A 60 5.03 -11.85 -27.52
C LYS A 60 4.00 -10.96 -28.24
N GLY A 61 3.94 -9.66 -27.91
CA GLY A 61 2.98 -8.71 -28.47
C GLY A 61 1.58 -8.77 -27.83
N GLY A 62 1.39 -9.53 -26.75
CA GLY A 62 0.18 -9.54 -25.94
C GLY A 62 0.01 -8.23 -25.17
N GLU A 63 -1.21 -7.71 -25.14
CA GLU A 63 -1.54 -6.52 -24.36
C GLU A 63 -1.87 -6.94 -22.93
N TYR A 64 -1.01 -6.59 -21.98
CA TYR A 64 -1.32 -6.70 -20.55
C TYR A 64 -1.49 -5.30 -19.97
N SER A 65 -2.44 -5.14 -19.04
CA SER A 65 -2.43 -3.99 -18.14
C SER A 65 -1.70 -4.43 -16.88
N PRO A 66 -0.40 -4.15 -16.74
CA PRO A 66 0.27 -4.40 -15.47
C PRO A 66 -0.24 -3.35 -14.49
N GLU A 67 -1.37 -3.62 -13.85
CA GLU A 67 -1.96 -2.69 -12.87
C GLU A 67 -0.96 -2.40 -11.75
N THR A 68 -0.15 -3.40 -11.39
CA THR A 68 0.95 -3.29 -10.43
C THR A 68 2.08 -2.41 -10.94
N ASP A 69 2.60 -2.65 -12.15
CA ASP A 69 3.68 -1.83 -12.72
C ASP A 69 3.19 -0.41 -13.00
N ALA A 70 1.94 -0.26 -13.46
CA ALA A 70 1.31 1.03 -13.67
C ALA A 70 1.16 1.78 -12.35
N SER A 71 0.81 1.11 -11.25
CA SER A 71 0.75 1.73 -9.92
C SER A 71 2.11 2.18 -9.43
N ALA A 72 3.15 1.35 -9.58
CA ALA A 72 4.52 1.72 -9.23
C ALA A 72 5.02 2.93 -10.06
N LEU A 73 4.78 2.93 -11.38
CA LEU A 73 5.12 4.06 -12.24
C LEU A 73 4.35 5.33 -11.85
N ARG A 74 3.09 5.20 -11.42
CA ARG A 74 2.25 6.30 -10.94
C ARG A 74 2.68 6.85 -9.59
N TYR A 75 3.26 6.02 -8.72
CA TYR A 75 3.76 6.45 -7.41
C TYR A 75 5.11 7.15 -7.49
N ARG A 76 5.92 6.86 -8.51
CA ARG A 76 7.29 7.39 -8.67
C ARG A 76 7.47 8.91 -8.51
N PRO A 77 6.56 9.80 -8.93
CA PRO A 77 6.72 11.24 -8.71
C PRO A 77 6.38 11.69 -7.27
N TYR A 78 5.90 10.80 -6.40
CA TYR A 78 5.44 11.12 -5.06
C TYR A 78 6.39 10.62 -3.97
N LYS A 79 6.55 11.44 -2.91
CA LYS A 79 7.30 11.07 -1.70
C LYS A 79 6.63 9.94 -0.91
N PHE A 80 5.29 9.94 -0.89
CA PHE A 80 4.47 8.98 -0.15
C PHE A 80 3.39 8.37 -1.03
N ALA A 81 2.99 7.14 -0.72
CA ALA A 81 1.84 6.47 -1.34
C ALA A 81 0.97 5.85 -0.26
N VAL A 82 -0.34 6.14 -0.29
CA VAL A 82 -1.31 5.53 0.62
C VAL A 82 -1.62 4.12 0.13
N THR A 83 -1.05 3.13 0.79
CA THR A 83 -1.12 1.70 0.42
C THR A 83 -1.88 0.89 1.45
N MET A 84 -2.96 1.44 2.00
CA MET A 84 -3.79 0.79 3.00
C MET A 84 -4.64 -0.33 2.40
N GLU A 85 -4.67 -1.47 3.08
CA GLU A 85 -5.56 -2.58 2.76
C GLU A 85 -7.01 -2.24 3.05
N ASN A 86 -7.91 -2.92 2.34
CA ASN A 86 -9.35 -2.71 2.51
C ASN A 86 -9.88 -3.32 3.82
N ALA A 87 -9.13 -4.23 4.46
CA ALA A 87 -9.49 -4.86 5.72
C ALA A 87 -8.27 -5.34 6.49
N LEU A 88 -8.35 -5.34 7.82
CA LEU A 88 -7.37 -5.99 8.68
C LEU A 88 -7.72 -7.48 8.83
N VAL A 89 -7.07 -8.33 8.03
CA VAL A 89 -7.24 -9.79 8.04
C VAL A 89 -5.87 -10.45 8.19
N PRO A 90 -5.61 -11.31 9.18
CA PRO A 90 -4.30 -11.93 9.36
C PRO A 90 -3.74 -12.55 8.06
N GLY A 91 -2.48 -12.22 7.73
CA GLY A 91 -1.83 -12.66 6.49
C GLY A 91 -2.24 -11.90 5.21
N TYR A 92 -3.22 -10.99 5.28
CA TYR A 92 -3.66 -10.20 4.14
C TYR A 92 -2.72 -9.00 3.88
N VAL A 93 -1.70 -9.26 3.07
CA VAL A 93 -0.82 -8.24 2.48
C VAL A 93 -0.92 -8.41 0.97
N THR A 94 -1.29 -7.34 0.27
CA THR A 94 -1.47 -7.35 -1.19
C THR A 94 -0.33 -6.64 -1.91
N GLU A 95 -0.49 -6.42 -3.20
CA GLU A 95 0.46 -5.71 -4.05
C GLU A 95 0.67 -4.23 -3.69
N LYS A 96 -0.25 -3.61 -2.93
CA LYS A 96 -0.25 -2.17 -2.66
C LYS A 96 1.07 -1.65 -2.08
N PRO A 97 1.55 -2.12 -0.91
CA PRO A 97 2.82 -1.65 -0.36
C PRO A 97 4.01 -2.01 -1.25
N ILE A 98 3.95 -3.13 -1.98
CA ILE A 98 5.01 -3.55 -2.92
C ILE A 98 5.14 -2.56 -4.06
N ALA A 99 4.03 -2.10 -4.65
CA ALA A 99 4.06 -1.11 -5.73
C ALA A 99 4.71 0.21 -5.28
N ALA A 100 4.46 0.68 -4.06
CA ALA A 100 5.11 1.87 -3.51
C ALA A 100 6.61 1.65 -3.24
N LEU A 101 6.99 0.48 -2.73
CA LEU A 101 8.40 0.13 -2.55
C LEU A 101 9.16 0.03 -3.88
N LEU A 102 8.53 -0.48 -4.94
CA LEU A 102 9.11 -0.53 -6.29
C LEU A 102 9.25 0.86 -6.92
N ALA A 103 8.39 1.80 -6.53
CA ALA A 103 8.44 3.20 -6.97
C ALA A 103 9.48 4.07 -6.26
N ASP A 104 10.22 3.51 -5.29
CA ASP A 104 11.06 4.25 -4.35
C ASP A 104 10.30 5.38 -3.63
N THR A 105 9.07 5.08 -3.24
CA THR A 105 8.18 5.93 -2.45
C THR A 105 8.09 5.36 -1.02
N ILE A 106 7.77 6.17 -0.01
CA ILE A 106 7.49 5.66 1.35
C ILE A 106 6.01 5.20 1.40
N PRO A 107 5.73 3.91 1.63
CA PRO A 107 4.37 3.44 1.78
C PRO A 107 3.77 3.90 3.11
N ILE A 108 2.53 4.39 3.08
CA ILE A 108 1.69 4.63 4.26
C ILE A 108 0.71 3.47 4.34
N TYR A 109 0.90 2.59 5.32
CA TYR A 109 0.28 1.27 5.33
C TYR A 109 -0.61 1.06 6.56
N PHE A 110 -1.77 0.49 6.30
CA PHE A 110 -2.67 -0.12 7.28
C PHE A 110 -3.05 -1.48 6.72
N GLY A 111 -2.98 -2.54 7.52
CA GLY A 111 -3.24 -3.90 7.07
C GLY A 111 -2.50 -4.92 7.92
N ALA A 112 -2.54 -6.18 7.51
CA ALA A 112 -1.94 -7.26 8.26
C ALA A 112 -0.42 -7.34 8.05
N GLY A 113 0.25 -8.19 8.83
CA GLY A 113 1.63 -8.62 8.56
C GLY A 113 2.72 -7.57 8.72
N LEU A 114 2.41 -6.34 9.13
CA LEU A 114 3.38 -5.29 9.44
C LEU A 114 3.12 -4.57 10.75
N SER A 115 1.87 -4.59 11.24
CA SER A 115 1.59 -4.24 12.62
C SER A 115 2.29 -5.24 13.55
N ARG A 116 2.72 -4.78 14.73
CA ARG A 116 3.45 -5.58 15.73
C ARG A 116 2.76 -6.89 16.14
N ARG A 117 1.51 -7.12 15.71
CA ARG A 117 0.61 -8.19 16.12
C ARG A 117 0.54 -9.36 15.12
N GLY A 118 1.08 -9.24 13.91
CA GLY A 118 0.74 -10.10 12.76
C GLY A 118 1.71 -11.19 12.32
N GLY A 119 2.73 -11.55 13.10
CA GLY A 119 3.63 -12.68 12.77
C GLY A 119 4.66 -12.37 11.69
N GLY A 120 5.68 -11.58 12.06
CA GLY A 120 6.91 -11.39 11.29
C GLY A 120 6.73 -10.51 10.04
N PRO A 121 7.49 -9.42 9.88
CA PRO A 121 7.16 -8.45 8.86
C PRO A 121 7.60 -8.97 7.49
N TRP A 122 6.67 -9.17 6.54
CA TRP A 122 7.00 -9.59 5.16
C TRP A 122 7.80 -8.52 4.41
N LEU A 123 7.65 -7.27 4.84
CA LEU A 123 8.35 -6.08 4.38
C LEU A 123 9.00 -5.39 5.57
N ASN A 124 10.03 -4.58 5.39
CA ASN A 124 10.63 -3.87 6.50
C ASN A 124 9.71 -2.73 6.99
N ALA A 125 9.15 -2.86 8.19
CA ALA A 125 8.29 -1.81 8.77
C ALA A 125 9.04 -0.47 8.96
N GLU A 126 10.36 -0.48 9.14
CA GLU A 126 11.17 0.75 9.23
C GLU A 126 11.25 1.50 7.88
N ARG A 127 10.85 0.88 6.77
CA ARG A 127 10.83 1.48 5.43
C ARG A 127 9.48 2.15 5.09
N MET A 128 8.56 2.17 6.05
CA MET A 128 7.15 2.50 5.87
C MET A 128 6.65 3.38 7.02
N VAL A 129 5.53 4.07 6.80
CA VAL A 129 4.72 4.63 7.89
C VAL A 129 3.59 3.64 8.16
N VAL A 130 3.61 2.98 9.31
CA VAL A 130 2.59 1.98 9.68
C VAL A 130 1.54 2.64 10.56
N CYS A 131 0.30 2.71 10.08
CA CYS A 131 -0.84 3.16 10.86
C CYS A 131 -1.46 1.96 11.59
N ASP A 132 -1.29 1.91 12.91
CA ASP A 132 -1.92 0.89 13.75
C ASP A 132 -3.32 1.35 14.17
N VAL A 133 -4.34 0.53 13.88
CA VAL A 133 -5.70 0.70 14.41
C VAL A 133 -6.04 -0.52 15.28
N SER A 134 -6.57 -0.29 16.47
CA SER A 134 -6.93 -1.32 17.44
C SER A 134 -8.10 -2.17 16.95
N GLU A 135 -8.13 -3.43 17.37
CA GLU A 135 -9.25 -4.33 17.05
C GLU A 135 -10.56 -3.84 17.66
N ASP A 136 -10.52 -3.17 18.82
CA ASP A 136 -11.70 -2.57 19.45
C ASP A 136 -12.28 -1.44 18.60
N THR A 137 -11.43 -0.56 18.08
CA THR A 137 -11.85 0.50 17.15
C THR A 137 -12.38 -0.08 15.84
N LEU A 138 -11.74 -1.11 15.28
CA LEU A 138 -12.25 -1.80 14.09
C LEU A 138 -13.58 -2.50 14.37
N TYR A 139 -13.75 -3.12 15.53
CA TYR A 139 -15.02 -3.73 15.95
C TYR A 139 -16.12 -2.67 16.07
N ALA A 140 -15.82 -1.54 16.71
CA ALA A 140 -16.75 -0.40 16.82
C ALA A 140 -17.11 0.15 15.43
N LEU A 141 -16.15 0.30 14.52
CA LEU A 141 -16.40 0.74 13.14
C LEU A 141 -17.31 -0.22 12.37
N ARG A 142 -17.05 -1.53 12.48
CA ARG A 142 -17.89 -2.58 11.88
C ARG A 142 -19.30 -2.56 12.46
N SER A 143 -19.47 -2.18 13.73
CA SER A 143 -20.79 -2.01 14.35
C SER A 143 -21.58 -0.80 13.82
N LEU A 144 -20.92 0.17 13.19
CA LEU A 144 -21.59 1.28 12.50
C LEU A 144 -22.20 0.86 11.14
N GLU A 145 -21.80 -0.30 10.61
CA GLU A 145 -22.38 -0.84 9.38
C GLU A 145 -23.83 -1.25 9.62
N ARG A 146 -24.73 -0.82 8.74
CA ARG A 146 -26.05 -1.48 8.69
C ARG A 146 -25.86 -2.91 8.20
N PRO A 147 -26.74 -3.84 8.60
CA PRO A 147 -26.93 -5.06 7.84
C PRO A 147 -27.06 -4.68 6.36
N PHE A 148 -26.30 -5.34 5.49
CA PHE A 148 -26.40 -5.12 4.05
C PHE A 148 -27.83 -5.44 3.62
N GLU A 149 -28.64 -4.41 3.39
CA GLU A 149 -29.92 -4.55 2.71
C GLU A 149 -29.62 -4.51 1.22
N PRO A 150 -29.75 -5.63 0.49
CA PRO A 150 -29.57 -5.63 -0.95
C PRO A 150 -30.58 -4.65 -1.56
N ARG A 151 -30.11 -3.49 -2.02
CA ARG A 151 -30.96 -2.56 -2.78
C ARG A 151 -31.49 -3.31 -3.99
N SER A 152 -32.81 -3.40 -4.09
CA SER A 152 -33.52 -4.14 -5.15
C SER A 152 -33.45 -3.47 -6.54
N GLY A 153 -32.46 -2.61 -6.79
CA GLY A 153 -32.24 -1.93 -8.06
C GLY A 153 -30.75 -1.91 -8.37
N GLY A 154 -30.34 -2.69 -9.36
CA GLY A 154 -28.95 -2.90 -9.76
C GLY A 154 -28.23 -1.61 -10.16
N GLY A 155 -27.49 -1.05 -9.21
CA GLY A 155 -26.52 0.01 -9.44
C GLY A 155 -25.40 -0.15 -8.40
N GLY A 156 -24.29 -0.75 -8.83
CA GLY A 156 -23.17 -1.20 -7.98
C GLY A 156 -22.31 -0.08 -7.38
N GLY A 157 -22.93 0.85 -6.66
CA GLY A 157 -22.23 1.80 -5.79
C GLY A 157 -21.78 1.12 -4.50
N TYR A 158 -20.88 0.14 -4.60
CA TYR A 158 -20.36 -0.57 -3.43
C TYR A 158 -19.40 0.36 -2.65
N GLY A 159 -19.88 0.94 -1.54
CA GLY A 159 -19.03 1.47 -0.47
C GLY A 159 -18.87 2.99 -0.39
N LEU A 160 -19.07 3.76 -1.47
CA LEU A 160 -18.94 5.24 -1.40
C LEU A 160 -20.04 5.88 -0.54
N ASP A 161 -21.25 5.30 -0.51
CA ASP A 161 -22.37 5.78 0.30
C ASP A 161 -22.09 5.74 1.82
N PHE A 162 -21.16 4.89 2.29
CA PHE A 162 -20.82 4.80 3.72
C PHE A 162 -20.16 6.08 4.24
N LEU A 163 -19.44 6.81 3.37
CA LEU A 163 -18.62 7.97 3.73
C LEU A 163 -18.87 9.20 2.87
N THR A 164 -20.02 9.26 2.18
CA THR A 164 -20.45 10.55 1.62
C THR A 164 -20.47 11.60 2.74
N ASN A 165 -19.76 12.69 2.49
CA ASN A 165 -19.41 13.69 3.49
C ASN A 165 -20.68 14.26 4.15
N GLY A 166 -20.72 14.27 5.48
CA GLY A 166 -21.83 14.85 6.25
C GLY A 166 -22.86 13.88 6.82
N THR A 167 -22.76 12.57 6.57
CA THR A 167 -23.62 11.61 7.29
C THR A 167 -23.20 11.47 8.76
N ALA A 168 -24.14 11.15 9.64
CA ALA A 168 -23.84 10.86 11.05
C ALA A 168 -22.80 9.72 11.21
N ARG A 169 -22.73 8.80 10.24
CA ARG A 169 -21.76 7.70 10.22
C ARG A 169 -20.35 8.14 9.91
N ALA A 170 -20.15 8.98 8.90
CA ALA A 170 -18.82 9.51 8.58
C ALA A 170 -18.22 10.25 9.80
N ARG A 171 -19.04 11.05 10.49
CA ARG A 171 -18.65 11.72 11.75
C ARG A 171 -18.32 10.72 12.86
N ALA A 172 -19.13 9.69 13.05
CA ALA A 172 -18.88 8.66 14.06
C ALA A 172 -17.61 7.85 13.76
N ALA A 173 -17.42 7.43 12.51
CA ALA A 173 -16.21 6.72 12.08
C ALA A 173 -14.96 7.57 12.28
N ARG A 174 -15.01 8.85 11.91
CA ARG A 174 -13.91 9.80 12.16
C ARG A 174 -13.62 9.94 13.65
N ALA A 175 -14.65 10.12 14.49
CA ALA A 175 -14.46 10.26 15.94
C ALA A 175 -13.78 9.02 16.57
N LEU A 176 -14.04 7.82 16.05
CA LEU A 176 -13.37 6.59 16.48
C LEU A 176 -11.92 6.50 15.97
N LEU A 177 -11.68 6.87 14.71
CA LEU A 177 -10.40 6.66 14.03
C LEU A 177 -9.36 7.75 14.30
N GLU A 178 -9.80 8.99 14.48
CA GLU A 178 -8.91 10.15 14.57
C GLU A 178 -7.85 10.04 15.67
N PRO A 179 -8.15 9.59 16.91
CA PRO A 179 -7.13 9.42 17.94
C PRO A 179 -6.04 8.41 17.58
N GLU A 180 -6.40 7.35 16.86
CA GLU A 180 -5.46 6.27 16.50
C GLU A 180 -4.68 6.57 15.22
N LEU A 181 -5.28 7.31 14.27
CA LEU A 181 -4.63 7.71 13.03
C LEU A 181 -3.79 8.98 13.18
N ALA A 182 -4.04 9.82 14.18
CA ALA A 182 -3.30 11.06 14.39
C ALA A 182 -1.78 10.87 14.45
N PRO A 183 -1.21 9.89 15.19
CA PRO A 183 0.23 9.64 15.18
C PRO A 183 0.78 9.27 13.80
N CYS A 184 -0.01 8.55 13.00
CA CYS A 184 0.37 8.18 11.64
C CYS A 184 0.41 9.41 10.72
N VAL A 185 -0.59 10.30 10.83
CA VAL A 185 -0.61 11.58 10.09
C VAL A 185 0.55 12.47 10.53
N ASP A 186 0.84 12.56 11.82
CA ASP A 186 1.95 13.34 12.37
C ASP A 186 3.30 12.86 11.84
N GLU A 187 3.48 11.55 11.74
CA GLU A 187 4.70 10.97 11.17
C GLU A 187 4.86 11.30 9.69
N VAL A 188 3.78 11.28 8.90
CA VAL A 188 3.84 11.73 7.49
C VAL A 188 4.22 13.20 7.40
N ILE A 189 3.63 14.06 8.22
CA ILE A 189 3.96 15.49 8.28
C ILE A 189 5.43 15.69 8.67
N ARG A 190 5.91 14.96 9.68
CA ARG A 190 7.29 15.02 10.13
C ARG A 190 8.26 14.60 9.03
N LEU A 191 7.99 13.50 8.33
CA LEU A 191 8.81 13.05 7.21
C LEU A 191 8.71 14.00 6.00
N ASP A 192 7.57 14.65 5.76
CA ASP A 192 7.47 15.58 4.64
C ASP A 192 8.30 16.85 4.88
N THR A 193 8.36 17.29 6.13
CA THR A 193 9.04 18.52 6.57
C THR A 193 10.52 18.33 6.88
N ASP A 194 10.94 17.15 7.35
CA ASP A 194 12.34 16.80 7.62
C ASP A 194 12.90 15.87 6.53
N SER A 195 13.57 16.47 5.54
CA SER A 195 14.22 15.73 4.43
C SER A 195 15.25 14.72 4.91
N ALA A 196 15.97 14.98 6.01
CA ALA A 196 16.96 14.03 6.52
C ALA A 196 16.27 12.80 7.13
N ALA A 197 15.16 13.00 7.84
CA ALA A 197 14.35 11.88 8.32
C ALA A 197 13.71 11.09 7.18
N PHE A 198 13.18 11.78 6.17
CA PHE A 198 12.65 11.15 4.96
C PHE A 198 13.70 10.23 4.31
N GLU A 199 14.89 10.75 4.03
CA GLU A 199 15.99 9.98 3.42
C GLU A 199 16.40 8.78 4.29
N ARG A 200 16.43 8.93 5.62
CA ARG A 200 16.72 7.82 6.53
C ARG A 200 15.72 6.69 6.40
N VAL A 201 14.42 7.00 6.33
CA VAL A 201 13.35 6.00 6.12
C VAL A 201 13.47 5.41 4.72
N LEU A 202 13.63 6.25 3.70
CA LEU A 202 13.70 5.86 2.29
C LEU A 202 14.85 4.87 1.99
N ARG A 203 15.97 5.00 2.71
CA ARG A 203 17.15 4.14 2.54
C ARG A 203 17.10 2.86 3.35
N ARG A 204 16.09 2.66 4.21
CA ARG A 204 15.94 1.38 4.91
C ARG A 204 15.75 0.25 3.89
N PRO A 205 16.31 -0.95 4.14
CA PRO A 205 16.08 -2.11 3.28
C PRO A 205 14.59 -2.37 3.10
N LYS A 206 14.15 -2.73 1.88
CA LYS A 206 12.72 -2.99 1.59
C LYS A 206 12.21 -4.26 2.30
N LEU A 207 13.11 -5.21 2.52
CA LEU A 207 12.87 -6.45 3.26
C LEU A 207 13.55 -6.37 4.63
N PRO A 208 13.03 -7.06 5.66
CA PRO A 208 13.66 -7.06 6.98
C PRO A 208 15.08 -7.63 6.93
N THR A 209 16.00 -6.99 7.66
CA THR A 209 17.37 -7.49 7.81
C THR A 209 17.46 -8.45 9.00
N GLY A 210 17.85 -9.70 8.73
CA GLY A 210 18.06 -10.73 9.75
C GLY A 210 18.42 -12.08 9.10
N ARG A 211 19.19 -12.93 9.81
CA ARG A 211 19.65 -14.24 9.32
C ARG A 211 18.45 -15.12 8.93
N GLY A 212 18.11 -15.15 7.65
CA GLY A 212 17.06 -16.04 7.10
C GLY A 212 16.20 -15.45 5.98
N TRP A 213 16.12 -14.12 5.84
CA TRP A 213 15.34 -13.45 4.77
C TRP A 213 16.20 -13.04 3.57
N THR A 214 17.48 -12.75 3.78
CA THR A 214 18.48 -12.57 2.71
C THR A 214 18.94 -13.88 2.10
N ASP A 215 18.36 -15.02 2.50
CA ASP A 215 18.51 -16.26 1.73
C ASP A 215 17.76 -16.09 0.40
N LEU A 216 18.36 -15.34 -0.51
CA LEU A 216 17.91 -15.19 -1.90
C LEU A 216 17.71 -16.57 -2.54
N SER A 217 18.43 -17.58 -2.06
CA SER A 217 18.25 -18.98 -2.42
C SER A 217 16.91 -19.54 -1.91
N ARG A 218 16.41 -19.16 -0.73
CA ARG A 218 15.06 -19.51 -0.24
C ARG A 218 13.97 -18.84 -1.07
N LEU A 219 14.09 -17.54 -1.32
CA LEU A 219 13.15 -16.83 -2.20
C LEU A 219 13.17 -17.44 -3.61
N GLY A 220 14.36 -17.72 -4.14
CA GLY A 220 14.55 -18.41 -5.40
C GLY A 220 13.96 -19.83 -5.41
N ARG A 221 14.05 -20.59 -4.30
CA ARG A 221 13.38 -21.90 -4.16
C ARG A 221 11.86 -21.75 -4.19
N GLN A 222 11.30 -20.82 -3.42
CA GLN A 222 9.85 -20.58 -3.37
C GLN A 222 9.28 -20.11 -4.71
N LEU A 223 9.99 -19.20 -5.40
CA LEU A 223 9.62 -18.77 -6.75
C LEU A 223 9.71 -19.92 -7.76
N ARG A 224 10.73 -20.79 -7.67
CA ARG A 224 10.85 -22.00 -8.50
C ARG A 224 9.71 -22.98 -8.25
N GLU A 225 9.36 -23.22 -6.99
CA GLU A 225 8.25 -24.11 -6.61
C GLU A 225 6.91 -23.58 -7.08
N ALA A 226 6.65 -22.28 -6.90
CA ALA A 226 5.45 -21.62 -7.41
C ALA A 226 5.37 -21.67 -8.94
N ALA A 227 6.47 -21.40 -9.65
CA ALA A 227 6.55 -21.49 -11.10
C ALA A 227 6.28 -22.92 -11.61
N ARG A 228 6.84 -23.93 -10.94
CA ARG A 228 6.58 -25.36 -11.25
C ARG A 228 5.12 -25.74 -11.01
N GLY A 229 4.52 -25.30 -9.91
CA GLY A 229 3.11 -25.54 -9.61
C GLY A 229 2.15 -24.93 -10.64
N LEU A 230 2.56 -23.84 -11.29
CA LEU A 230 1.82 -23.18 -12.37
C LEU A 230 2.13 -23.76 -13.76
N GLY A 231 2.94 -24.82 -13.86
CA GLY A 231 3.36 -25.40 -15.14
C GLY A 231 4.27 -24.48 -15.98
N SER A 232 4.89 -23.47 -15.35
CA SER A 232 5.81 -22.55 -16.03
C SER A 232 7.17 -23.22 -16.23
N TYR A 233 7.62 -23.26 -17.49
CA TYR A 233 8.87 -23.90 -17.92
C TYR A 233 10.09 -22.97 -17.83
N LEU A 234 10.00 -21.81 -17.16
CA LEU A 234 11.13 -20.89 -17.04
C LEU A 234 12.36 -21.67 -16.55
N PRO A 235 13.39 -21.87 -17.40
CA PRO A 235 14.59 -22.53 -16.99
C PRO A 235 15.35 -21.52 -16.14
N LEU A 236 15.22 -21.64 -14.81
CA LEU A 236 16.19 -21.05 -13.89
C LEU A 236 17.40 -21.99 -13.70
N ASP A 237 17.71 -22.78 -14.73
CA ASP A 237 19.04 -23.36 -14.92
C ASP A 237 19.93 -22.27 -15.53
N ALA A 238 20.27 -21.27 -14.71
CA ALA A 238 21.60 -20.69 -14.84
C ALA A 238 22.53 -21.79 -14.35
N GLY A 239 23.02 -22.63 -15.27
CA GLY A 239 23.95 -23.70 -14.92
C GLY A 239 25.12 -23.11 -14.14
N ASP A 240 25.37 -23.63 -12.94
CA ASP A 240 26.60 -23.60 -12.14
C ASP A 240 27.57 -22.42 -12.31
N VAL A 241 27.05 -21.21 -12.54
CA VAL A 241 27.79 -20.00 -12.18
C VAL A 241 27.44 -19.80 -10.72
N ASP A 242 28.38 -20.15 -9.85
CA ASP A 242 28.30 -19.88 -8.43
C ASP A 242 28.39 -18.36 -8.19
N VAL A 243 27.32 -17.66 -8.57
CA VAL A 243 27.11 -16.23 -8.34
C VAL A 243 27.19 -15.95 -6.83
N TYR A 244 26.90 -16.94 -6.00
CA TYR A 244 27.00 -16.85 -4.55
C TYR A 244 28.46 -16.87 -4.07
N ALA A 245 29.35 -17.70 -4.62
CA ALA A 245 30.78 -17.64 -4.33
C ALA A 245 31.41 -16.30 -4.76
N GLN A 246 30.93 -15.68 -5.85
CA GLN A 246 31.39 -14.35 -6.25
C GLN A 246 30.91 -13.23 -5.31
N MET A 247 29.70 -13.37 -4.76
CA MET A 247 29.15 -12.41 -3.79
C MET A 247 29.78 -12.58 -2.40
N ASP A 248 30.01 -13.82 -1.94
CA ASP A 248 30.70 -14.08 -0.67
C ASP A 248 32.16 -13.60 -0.70
N ALA A 249 32.83 -13.73 -1.85
CA ALA A 249 34.17 -13.16 -2.06
C ALA A 249 34.16 -11.61 -2.04
N ALA A 250 33.13 -10.98 -2.60
CA ALA A 250 32.97 -9.53 -2.55
C ALA A 250 32.66 -9.02 -1.14
N GLN A 251 31.82 -9.73 -0.38
CA GLN A 251 31.50 -9.38 1.01
C GLN A 251 32.72 -9.51 1.93
N ALA A 252 33.53 -10.57 1.76
CA ALA A 252 34.76 -10.78 2.51
C ALA A 252 35.85 -9.71 2.21
N SER A 253 35.80 -9.07 1.04
CA SER A 253 36.75 -8.00 0.68
C SER A 253 36.41 -6.64 1.32
N VAL A 254 35.18 -6.45 1.80
CA VAL A 254 34.74 -5.20 2.45
C VAL A 254 35.01 -5.21 3.96
N ASP A 255 35.09 -6.39 4.60
CA ASP A 255 35.37 -6.53 6.03
C ASP A 255 36.87 -6.49 6.40
N VAL A 256 37.76 -6.35 5.42
CA VAL A 256 39.24 -6.31 5.61
C VAL A 256 39.83 -4.90 5.34
N SER A 257 38.99 -3.91 5.11
CA SER A 257 39.37 -2.49 4.88
C SER A 257 38.68 -1.57 5.87
#